data_AF-A0A920MEL5-F1
#
_entry.id   AF-A0A920MEL5-F1
#
_cell.length_a   1.000
_cell.length_b   1.000
_cell.length_c   1.000
_cell.angle_alpha   90.00
_cell.angle_beta   90.00
_cell.angle_gamma   90.00
#
_symmetry.space_group_name_H-M   'P 1'
#
loop_
_entity.id
_entity.type
_entity.pdbx_description
1 polymer ?
#
loop_
_entity_poly.entity_id
_entity_poly.type
_entity_poly.pdbx_seq_one_letter_code
_entity_poly.pdbx_strand_id
1 'polypeptide(L)'
;MLPKNFDYKSFSESENITIAVREKNSVVDFWPGLVEKIYGVSIDIGSTTLAVNLSDLQTGEVLASEGSMNPQIRFGEDLMSRVSYCMLNPGSEKKLTETVRRFN
;
A
#
# COMPACT_ATOMS: atom_id res chain seq x y z
N MET A 1 10.17 19.90 4.70
CA MET A 1 9.21 20.44 3.71
C MET A 1 7.85 19.90 4.10
N LEU A 2 6.85 20.75 4.36
CA LEU A 2 5.53 20.30 4.80
C LEU A 2 4.84 19.49 3.67
N PRO A 3 4.00 18.49 3.98
CA PRO A 3 3.18 17.80 2.99
C PRO A 3 2.42 18.82 2.14
N LYS A 4 2.30 18.55 0.83
CA LYS A 4 1.69 19.50 -0.13
C LYS A 4 0.23 19.88 0.18
N ASN A 5 -0.45 19.15 1.05
CA ASN A 5 -1.84 19.35 1.44
C ASN A 5 -2.00 19.79 2.91
N PHE A 6 -0.92 20.25 3.55
CA PHE A 6 -0.99 20.71 4.93
C PHE A 6 -1.66 22.08 5.03
N ASP A 7 -2.96 22.09 5.38
CA ASP A 7 -3.69 23.31 5.70
C ASP A 7 -3.58 23.59 7.20
N TYR A 8 -2.63 24.42 7.60
CA TYR A 8 -2.44 24.79 9.00
C TYR A 8 -3.66 25.55 9.58
N LYS A 9 -4.59 26.04 8.75
CA LYS A 9 -5.79 26.75 9.20
C LYS A 9 -6.87 25.81 9.73
N SER A 10 -6.76 24.50 9.50
CA SER A 10 -7.66 23.51 10.09
C SER A 10 -7.34 23.22 11.57
N PHE A 11 -6.27 23.80 12.10
CA PHE A 11 -5.83 23.62 13.47
C PHE A 11 -6.17 24.88 14.29
N SER A 12 -6.99 24.73 15.33
CA SER A 12 -7.19 25.81 16.32
C SER A 12 -5.98 25.87 17.27
N GLU A 13 -5.65 27.05 17.80
CA GLU A 13 -4.53 27.26 18.74
C GLU A 13 -4.60 26.38 20.02
N SER A 14 -5.76 25.78 20.30
CA SER A 14 -6.05 24.95 21.47
C SER A 14 -6.03 23.44 21.22
N GLU A 15 -5.82 22.98 19.99
CA GLU A 15 -5.90 21.55 19.66
C GLU A 15 -4.54 20.87 19.64
N ASN A 16 -4.48 19.69 20.28
CA ASN A 16 -3.33 18.78 20.16
C ASN A 16 -3.14 18.39 18.70
N ILE A 17 -1.89 18.17 18.27
CA ILE A 17 -1.54 17.74 16.91
C ILE A 17 -0.74 16.45 17.00
N THR A 18 -1.00 15.50 16.11
CA THR A 18 -0.16 14.31 15.91
C THR A 18 0.71 14.49 14.68
N ILE A 19 2.01 14.25 14.81
CA ILE A 19 2.97 14.28 13.70
C ILE A 19 3.30 12.85 13.30
N ALA A 20 2.99 12.48 12.05
CA ALA A 20 3.33 11.18 11.53
C ALA A 20 4.80 11.17 11.06
N VAL A 21 5.62 10.31 11.68
CA VAL A 21 7.05 10.20 11.38
C VAL A 21 7.38 8.80 10.86
N ARG A 22 8.01 8.72 9.70
CA ARG A 22 8.58 7.50 9.13
C ARG A 22 10.08 7.43 9.44
N GLU A 23 10.56 6.23 9.79
CA GLU A 23 11.98 5.93 10.03
C GLU A 23 12.69 6.89 11.02
N LYS A 24 11.92 7.47 11.95
CA LYS A 24 12.38 8.43 12.97
C LYS A 24 12.98 9.75 12.43
N ASN A 25 13.02 9.99 11.12
CA ASN A 25 13.67 11.16 10.54
C ASN A 25 12.85 11.87 9.45
N SER A 26 11.73 11.30 9.02
CA SER A 26 10.94 11.83 7.91
C SER A 26 9.52 12.10 8.36
N VAL A 27 9.16 13.38 8.47
CA VAL A 27 7.77 13.78 8.69
C VAL A 27 6.99 13.51 7.40
N VAL A 28 5.99 12.64 7.48
CA VAL A 28 5.17 12.25 6.32
C VAL A 28 3.80 12.91 6.31
N ASP A 29 3.26 13.26 7.49
CA ASP A 29 1.96 13.90 7.61
C ASP A 29 1.73 14.58 8.97
N PHE A 30 0.66 15.37 9.07
CA PHE A 30 0.18 15.98 10.30
C PHE A 30 -1.33 15.75 10.44
N TRP A 31 -1.77 15.36 11.63
CA TRP A 31 -3.18 15.08 11.92
C TRP A 31 -3.70 15.93 13.08
N PRO A 32 -4.93 16.48 12.99
CA PRO A 32 -5.56 17.17 14.11
C PRO A 32 -5.94 16.18 15.22
N GLY A 33 -5.73 16.60 16.46
CA GLY A 33 -5.95 15.78 17.64
C GLY A 33 -4.85 14.74 17.89
N LEU A 34 -5.13 13.86 18.84
CA LEU A 34 -4.29 12.69 19.14
C LEU A 34 -4.74 11.50 18.28
N VAL A 35 -3.83 10.95 17.49
CA VAL A 35 -4.03 9.70 16.74
C VAL A 35 -3.16 8.63 17.38
N GLU A 36 -3.79 7.68 18.08
CA GLU A 36 -3.09 6.62 18.82
C GLU A 36 -2.95 5.32 18.03
N LYS A 37 -3.83 5.08 17.04
CA LYS A 37 -3.80 3.84 16.26
C LYS A 37 -3.21 4.09 14.88
N ILE A 38 -2.18 3.32 14.55
CA ILE A 38 -1.53 3.34 13.24
C ILE A 38 -1.50 1.91 12.72
N TYR A 39 -2.01 1.71 11.52
CA TYR A 39 -2.04 0.42 10.86
C TYR A 39 -1.04 0.35 9.71
N GLY A 40 -0.55 -0.85 9.46
CA GLY A 40 0.35 -1.17 8.36
C GLY A 40 -0.24 -2.31 7.54
N VAL A 41 0.10 -2.32 6.27
CA VAL A 41 -0.25 -3.43 5.38
C VAL A 41 1.03 -3.99 4.79
N SER A 42 1.27 -5.29 4.95
CA SER A 42 2.29 -6.01 4.20
C SER A 42 1.63 -6.77 3.06
N ILE A 43 2.22 -6.68 1.87
CA ILE A 43 1.71 -7.30 0.65
C ILE A 43 2.82 -8.15 0.07
N ASP A 44 2.54 -9.44 -0.14
CA ASP A 44 3.39 -10.37 -0.87
C ASP A 44 2.77 -10.68 -2.23
N ILE A 45 3.52 -10.45 -3.29
CA ILE A 45 3.08 -10.60 -4.68
C ILE A 45 3.80 -11.83 -5.28
N GLY A 46 3.26 -13.01 -4.99
CA GLY A 46 3.72 -14.25 -5.59
C GLY A 46 3.24 -14.42 -7.03
N SER A 47 3.85 -15.34 -7.79
CA SER A 47 3.42 -15.65 -9.16
C SER A 47 1.99 -16.21 -9.19
N THR A 48 1.64 -17.03 -8.19
CA THR A 48 0.35 -17.72 -8.09
C THR A 48 -0.60 -17.07 -7.09
N THR A 49 -0.06 -16.52 -6.00
CA THR A 49 -0.85 -16.02 -4.86
C THR A 49 -0.42 -14.61 -4.50
N LEU A 50 -1.39 -13.73 -4.27
CA LEU A 50 -1.20 -12.47 -3.55
C LEU A 50 -1.61 -12.69 -2.10
N ALA A 51 -0.78 -12.29 -1.15
CA ALA A 51 -1.10 -12.32 0.27
C ALA A 51 -1.01 -10.92 0.87
N VAL A 52 -1.93 -10.62 1.79
CA VAL A 52 -2.02 -9.32 2.45
C VAL A 52 -2.21 -9.54 3.94
N ASN A 53 -1.41 -8.85 4.76
CA ASN A 53 -1.61 -8.81 6.21
C ASN A 53 -1.79 -7.36 6.67
N LEU A 54 -2.88 -7.11 7.38
CA LEU A 54 -3.13 -5.87 8.12
C LEU A 54 -2.57 -6.02 9.53
N SER A 55 -1.75 -5.07 9.96
CA SER A 55 -1.11 -5.09 11.27
C SER A 55 -1.32 -3.80 12.04
N ASP A 56 -1.41 -3.90 13.36
CA ASP A 56 -1.24 -2.77 14.25
C ASP A 56 0.27 -2.45 14.35
N LEU A 57 0.69 -1.23 13.98
CA LEU A 57 2.10 -0.85 13.97
C LEU A 57 2.64 -0.48 15.35
N GLN A 58 1.77 -0.25 16.34
CA GLN A 58 2.19 0.02 17.71
C GLN A 58 2.49 -1.28 18.46
N THR A 59 1.66 -2.32 18.25
CA THR A 59 1.82 -3.60 18.95
C THR A 59 2.57 -4.65 18.13
N GLY A 60 2.56 -4.53 16.79
CA GLY A 60 3.07 -5.54 15.86
C GLY A 60 2.10 -6.69 15.60
N GLU A 61 0.89 -6.65 16.16
CA GLU A 61 -0.12 -7.69 15.99
C GLU A 61 -0.66 -7.71 14.54
N VAL A 62 -0.87 -8.91 13.98
CA VAL A 62 -1.59 -9.09 12.71
C VAL A 62 -3.09 -9.17 13.01
N LEU A 63 -3.83 -8.18 12.53
CA LEU A 63 -5.26 -8.02 12.75
C LEU A 63 -6.11 -8.81 11.75
N ALA A 64 -5.61 -8.92 10.51
CA ALA A 64 -6.26 -9.68 9.45
C ALA A 64 -5.23 -10.17 8.44
N SER A 65 -5.49 -11.33 7.85
CA SER A 65 -4.68 -11.93 6.80
C SER A 65 -5.60 -12.48 5.72
N GLU A 66 -5.36 -12.07 4.47
CA GLU A 66 -6.14 -12.51 3.31
C GLU A 66 -5.22 -12.92 2.18
N GLY A 67 -5.70 -13.84 1.35
CA GLY A 67 -4.96 -14.37 0.22
C GLY A 67 -5.85 -14.60 -0.98
N SER A 68 -5.35 -14.32 -2.17
CA SER A 68 -6.08 -14.54 -3.41
C SER A 68 -5.17 -15.02 -4.53
N MET A 69 -5.76 -15.65 -5.55
CA MET A 69 -5.01 -16.02 -6.74
C MET A 69 -4.53 -14.76 -7.45
N ASN A 70 -3.27 -14.75 -7.89
CA ASN A 70 -2.71 -13.64 -8.64
C ASN A 70 -3.50 -13.47 -9.96
N PRO A 71 -4.22 -12.35 -10.12
CA PRO A 71 -5.11 -12.16 -11.26
C PRO A 71 -4.38 -12.06 -12.59
N GLN A 72 -3.04 -11.91 -12.57
CA GLN A 72 -2.21 -11.98 -13.76
C GLN A 72 -2.15 -13.38 -14.39
N ILE A 73 -2.68 -14.43 -13.74
CA ILE A 73 -2.72 -15.79 -14.28
C ILE A 73 -3.37 -15.88 -15.67
N ARG A 74 -4.32 -14.99 -15.97
CA ARG A 74 -4.97 -14.89 -17.30
C ARG A 74 -4.06 -14.42 -18.43
N PHE A 75 -2.86 -13.93 -18.11
CA PHE A 75 -1.85 -13.49 -19.07
C PHE A 75 -0.65 -14.45 -19.13
N GLY A 76 -0.70 -15.56 -18.37
CA GLY A 76 0.35 -16.56 -18.26
C GLY A 76 0.28 -17.25 -16.91
N GLU A 77 0.31 -18.59 -16.91
CA GLU A 77 0.21 -19.39 -15.69
C GLU A 77 1.45 -19.25 -14.79
N ASP A 78 2.60 -18.93 -15.39
CA ASP A 78 3.88 -18.77 -14.71
C ASP A 78 4.57 -17.44 -15.06
N LEU A 79 5.75 -17.22 -14.48
CA LEU A 79 6.53 -16.01 -14.72
C LEU A 79 6.98 -15.89 -16.19
N MET A 80 7.46 -16.98 -16.79
CA MET A 80 8.06 -16.95 -18.13
C MET A 80 7.03 -16.70 -19.23
N SER A 81 5.83 -17.27 -19.08
CA SER A 81 4.69 -17.03 -19.97
C SER A 81 4.22 -15.58 -19.88
N ARG A 82 4.21 -14.95 -18.70
CA ARG A 82 3.90 -13.51 -18.55
C ARG A 82 4.97 -12.60 -19.14
N VAL A 83 6.26 -12.95 -18.99
CA VAL A 83 7.36 -12.24 -19.67
C VAL A 83 7.17 -12.31 -21.18
N SER A 84 6.89 -13.50 -21.70
CA SER A 84 6.63 -13.73 -23.12
C SER A 84 5.42 -12.92 -23.61
N TYR A 85 4.34 -12.89 -22.83
CA TYR A 85 3.16 -12.08 -23.13
C TYR A 85 3.51 -10.59 -23.29
N CYS A 86 4.30 -10.02 -22.38
CA CYS A 86 4.76 -8.63 -22.48
C CYS A 86 5.68 -8.37 -23.68
N MET A 87 6.54 -9.33 -24.03
CA MET A 87 7.41 -9.21 -25.21
C MET A 87 6.62 -9.21 -26.52
N LEU A 88 5.54 -10.00 -26.58
CA LEU A 88 4.70 -10.14 -27.78
C LEU A 88 3.64 -9.03 -27.88
N ASN A 89 3.34 -8.33 -26.80
CA ASN A 89 2.29 -7.31 -26.74
C ASN A 89 2.84 -6.01 -26.13
N PRO A 90 3.51 -5.15 -26.93
CA PRO A 90 4.07 -3.89 -26.43
C PRO A 90 3.04 -3.04 -25.68
N GLY A 91 3.38 -2.60 -24.46
CA GLY A 91 2.49 -1.81 -23.61
C GLY A 91 1.62 -2.63 -22.64
N SER A 92 1.62 -3.97 -22.74
CA SER A 92 0.80 -4.82 -21.87
C SER A 92 1.29 -4.89 -20.42
N GLU A 93 2.51 -4.43 -20.12
CA GLU A 93 3.04 -4.33 -18.75
C GLU A 93 2.16 -3.43 -17.86
N LYS A 94 1.53 -2.41 -18.44
CA LYS A 94 0.55 -1.56 -17.76
C LYS A 94 -0.69 -2.36 -17.38
N LYS A 95 -1.16 -3.23 -18.27
CA LYS A 95 -2.32 -4.09 -18.05
C LYS A 95 -2.07 -5.09 -16.92
N LEU A 96 -0.86 -5.70 -16.89
CA LEU A 96 -0.45 -6.58 -15.79
C LEU A 96 -0.42 -5.83 -14.46
N THR A 97 0.10 -4.59 -14.45
CA THR A 97 0.14 -3.74 -13.25
C THR A 97 -1.26 -3.36 -12.77
N GLU A 98 -2.12 -2.90 -13.67
CA GLU A 98 -3.51 -2.52 -13.34
C GLU A 98 -4.32 -3.69 -12.81
N THR A 99 -4.08 -4.89 -13.35
CA THR A 99 -4.81 -6.10 -12.94
C THR A 99 -4.55 -6.47 -11.47
N VAL A 100 -3.34 -6.21 -10.96
CA VAL A 100 -3.04 -6.38 -9.52
C VAL A 100 -3.62 -5.24 -8.69
N ARG A 101 -3.55 -3.98 -9.19
CA ARG A 101 -3.99 -2.79 -8.43
C ARG A 101 -5.51 -2.64 -8.29
N ARG A 102 -6.29 -3.19 -9.22
CA ARG A 102 -7.76 -3.08 -9.25
C ARG A 102 -8.45 -4.39 -8.88
N PHE A 103 -7.70 -5.34 -8.34
CA PHE A 103 -8.25 -6.62 -7.91
C PHE A 103 -9.15 -6.38 -6.70
N ASN A 104 -10.41 -6.83 -6.79
CA ASN A 104 -11.43 -6.77 -5.75
C ASN A 104 -11.61 -8.15 -5.14
#